data_AF-A0A536ZJQ1-F1
#
_entry.id   AF-A0A536ZJQ1-F1
#
_cell.length_a   1.000
_cell.length_b   1.000
_cell.length_c   1.000
_cell.angle_alpha   90.00
_cell.angle_beta   90.00
_cell.angle_gamma   90.00
#
_symmetry.space_group_name_H-M   'P 1'
#
loop_
_entity.id
_entity.type
_entity.pdbx_description
1 polymer ?
#
loop_
_entity_poly.entity_id
_entity_poly.type
_entity_poly.pdbx_seq_one_letter_code
_entity_poly.pdbx_strand_id
1 'polypeptide(L)'
;MERLPNSSRSHPLRVFTFKGRPVGQANTRAWRNALKRAGIKNFLWHDLRHVWATWHVMAGTRMAELQELGAGNPKRWWRRYAHFAPEQLRAAADKLATFSYIPPKS
;
A
#
# COMPACT_ATOMS: atom_id res chain seq x y z
N MET A 1 18.49 19.18 6.60
CA MET A 1 17.35 18.23 6.66
C MET A 1 17.03 18.00 8.12
N GLU A 2 16.08 18.78 8.64
CA GLU A 2 15.83 19.01 10.06
C GLU A 2 15.11 17.79 10.70
N ARG A 3 15.74 17.17 11.70
CA ARG A 3 15.16 16.02 12.42
C ARG A 3 14.12 16.53 13.42
N LEU A 4 12.92 15.95 13.36
CA LEU A 4 11.81 16.25 14.27
C LEU A 4 12.24 16.14 15.76
N PRO A 5 11.77 17.05 16.64
CA PRO A 5 12.20 17.09 18.02
C PRO A 5 11.81 15.82 18.80
N ASN A 6 12.81 15.32 19.52
CA ASN A 6 12.86 14.06 20.25
C ASN A 6 11.68 13.93 21.23
N SER A 7 10.72 13.03 20.95
CA SER A 7 9.73 12.63 21.95
C SER A 7 10.44 11.81 23.04
N SER A 8 10.36 12.28 24.28
CA SER A 8 11.09 11.84 25.50
C SER A 8 10.84 10.39 25.99
N ARG A 9 10.46 9.47 25.11
CA ARG A 9 10.27 8.02 25.38
C ARG A 9 11.03 7.16 24.37
N SER A 10 12.28 7.54 24.09
CA SER A 10 13.10 6.95 23.04
C SER A 10 13.87 5.71 23.53
N HIS A 11 13.67 4.55 22.89
CA HIS A 11 14.69 3.50 22.90
C HIS A 11 15.72 3.85 21.81
N PRO A 12 17.03 3.72 22.07
CA PRO A 12 18.07 4.18 21.14
C PRO A 12 18.03 3.56 19.74
N LEU A 13 17.29 2.46 19.53
CA LEU A 13 17.21 1.73 18.26
C LEU A 13 15.80 1.58 17.69
N ARG A 14 14.74 1.98 18.40
CA ARG A 14 13.36 1.67 17.99
C ARG A 14 12.45 2.89 18.08
N VAL A 15 11.84 3.21 16.93
CA VAL A 15 10.92 4.35 16.76
C VAL A 15 9.59 4.14 17.49
N PHE A 16 9.12 2.89 17.60
CA PHE A 16 7.85 2.56 18.25
C PHE A 16 8.09 1.88 19.61
N THR A 17 7.89 2.63 20.69
CA THR A 17 7.97 2.16 22.07
C THR A 17 6.67 2.42 22.81
N PHE A 18 6.33 1.56 23.77
CA PHE A 18 5.26 1.77 24.73
C PHE A 18 5.81 1.54 26.13
N LYS A 19 5.68 2.55 27.00
CA LYS A 19 6.26 2.55 28.36
C LYS A 19 7.74 2.15 28.40
N GLY A 20 8.54 2.65 27.46
CA GLY A 20 9.98 2.34 27.40
C GLY A 20 10.31 0.89 27.04
N ARG A 21 9.33 0.12 26.53
CA ARG A 21 9.56 -1.20 25.93
C ARG A 21 9.21 -1.15 24.45
N PRO A 22 9.88 -1.91 23.59
CA PRO A 22 9.55 -1.93 22.19
C PRO A 22 8.21 -2.59 21.93
N VAL A 23 7.46 -2.04 20.97
CA VAL A 23 6.20 -2.63 20.53
C VAL A 23 6.50 -3.82 19.63
N GLY A 24 6.16 -5.03 20.08
CA GLY A 24 6.38 -6.28 19.32
C GLY A 24 5.24 -6.64 18.36
N GLN A 25 4.03 -6.17 18.62
CA GLN A 25 2.87 -6.36 17.75
C GLN A 25 2.06 -5.07 17.65
N ALA A 26 1.56 -4.77 16.45
CA ALA A 26 0.75 -3.58 16.21
C ALA A 26 -0.75 -3.79 16.49
N ASN A 27 -1.23 -5.04 16.52
CA ASN A 27 -2.62 -5.39 16.88
C ASN A 27 -2.86 -5.31 18.41
N THR A 28 -2.62 -4.14 18.99
CA THR A 28 -2.70 -3.89 20.43
C THR A 28 -4.09 -3.41 20.86
N ARG A 29 -4.29 -3.21 22.18
CA ARG A 29 -5.48 -2.55 22.71
C ARG A 29 -5.67 -1.13 22.16
N ALA A 30 -4.57 -0.42 21.87
CA ALA A 30 -4.65 0.90 21.24
C ALA A 30 -5.29 0.83 19.84
N TRP A 31 -4.94 -0.18 19.05
CA TRP A 31 -5.56 -0.43 17.74
C TRP A 31 -7.06 -0.72 17.85
N ARG A 32 -7.46 -1.64 18.74
CA ARG A 32 -8.88 -1.94 18.95
C ARG A 32 -9.68 -0.74 19.42
N ASN A 33 -9.10 0.11 20.26
CA ASN A 33 -9.73 1.35 20.69
C ASN A 33 -9.86 2.36 19.54
N ALA A 34 -8.87 2.45 18.65
CA ALA A 34 -8.95 3.27 17.45
C ALA A 34 -10.08 2.80 16.51
N LEU A 35 -10.22 1.49 16.30
CA LEU A 35 -11.32 0.93 15.51
C LEU A 35 -12.70 1.23 16.11
N LYS A 36 -12.84 1.12 17.44
CA LYS A 36 -14.07 1.51 18.14
C LYS A 36 -14.42 2.98 17.92
N ARG A 37 -13.43 3.87 18.01
CA ARG A 37 -13.62 5.30 17.74
C ARG A 37 -14.02 5.59 16.29
N ALA A 38 -13.48 4.82 15.35
CA ALA A 38 -13.80 4.94 13.93
C ALA A 38 -15.11 4.21 13.54
N GLY A 39 -15.75 3.47 14.45
CA GLY A 39 -16.95 2.69 14.16
C GLY A 39 -16.73 1.44 13.29
N ILE A 40 -15.49 1.01 13.10
CA ILE A 40 -15.14 -0.10 12.21
C ILE A 40 -15.16 -1.42 12.98
N LYS A 41 -15.87 -2.43 12.45
CA LYS A 41 -15.96 -3.78 13.02
C LYS A 41 -15.18 -4.78 12.15
N ASN A 42 -14.67 -5.85 12.78
CA ASN A 42 -13.99 -6.97 12.10
C ASN A 42 -12.80 -6.57 11.20
N PHE A 43 -11.97 -5.63 11.66
CA PHE A 43 -10.82 -5.14 10.91
C PHE A 43 -9.50 -5.42 11.65
N LEU A 44 -8.56 -6.05 10.97
CA LEU A 44 -7.25 -6.42 11.48
C LEU A 44 -6.20 -5.37 11.09
N TRP A 45 -5.10 -5.32 11.82
CA TRP A 45 -3.99 -4.40 11.51
C TRP A 45 -3.46 -4.59 10.07
N HIS A 46 -3.38 -5.84 9.60
CA HIS A 46 -2.92 -6.15 8.25
C HIS A 46 -3.89 -5.71 7.15
N ASP A 47 -5.15 -5.47 7.46
CA ASP A 47 -6.13 -4.99 6.49
C ASP A 47 -5.82 -3.56 6.05
N LEU A 48 -5.11 -2.76 6.86
CA LEU A 48 -4.57 -1.47 6.42
C LEU A 48 -3.65 -1.62 5.21
N ARG A 49 -2.81 -2.66 5.21
CA ARG A 49 -1.90 -2.94 4.08
C ARG A 49 -2.68 -3.39 2.85
N HIS A 50 -3.79 -4.10 3.05
CA HIS A 50 -4.71 -4.47 1.97
C HIS A 50 -5.37 -3.23 1.36
N VAL A 51 -5.91 -2.33 2.18
CA VAL A 51 -6.53 -1.07 1.73
C VAL A 51 -5.53 -0.19 0.98
N TRP A 52 -4.33 0.00 1.54
CA TRP A 52 -3.25 0.76 0.89
C TRP A 52 -2.90 0.21 -0.49
N ALA A 53 -2.75 -1.11 -0.62
CA ALA A 53 -2.41 -1.75 -1.89
C ALA A 53 -3.54 -1.58 -2.92
N THR A 54 -4.79 -1.78 -2.50
CA THR A 54 -5.96 -1.59 -3.37
C THR A 54 -6.04 -0.15 -3.87
N TRP A 55 -5.85 0.84 -3.00
CA TRP A 55 -5.87 2.26 -3.39
C TRP A 55 -4.77 2.61 -4.39
N HIS A 56 -3.56 2.09 -4.21
CA HIS A 56 -2.48 2.32 -5.19
C HIS A 56 -2.81 1.76 -6.57
N VAL A 57 -3.37 0.55 -6.62
CA VAL A 57 -3.74 -0.09 -7.88
C VAL A 57 -4.88 0.67 -8.56
N MET A 58 -5.89 1.08 -7.80
CA MET A 58 -6.99 1.90 -8.32
C MET A 58 -6.52 3.28 -8.78
N ALA A 59 -5.52 3.87 -8.11
CA ALA A 59 -4.89 5.13 -8.53
C ALA A 59 -3.95 4.97 -9.75
N GLY A 60 -3.83 3.77 -10.31
CA GLY A 60 -3.03 3.53 -11.51
C GLY A 60 -1.54 3.29 -11.27
N THR A 61 -1.11 3.01 -10.03
CA THR A 61 0.27 2.58 -9.74
C THR A 61 0.55 1.23 -10.38
N ARG A 62 1.70 1.06 -11.05
CA ARG A 62 2.05 -0.21 -11.68
C ARG A 62 2.49 -1.22 -10.63
N MET A 63 2.28 -2.51 -10.92
CA MET A 63 2.63 -3.60 -9.98
C MET A 63 4.11 -3.66 -9.61
N ALA A 64 5.00 -3.24 -10.51
CA ALA A 64 6.44 -3.18 -10.22
C ALA A 64 6.75 -2.11 -9.17
N GLU A 65 6.17 -0.91 -9.32
CA GLU A 65 6.31 0.21 -8.37
C GLU A 65 5.70 -0.17 -7.00
N LEU A 66 4.53 -0.81 -7.00
CA LEU A 66 3.88 -1.29 -5.78
C LEU A 66 4.75 -2.32 -5.03
N GLN A 67 5.49 -3.15 -5.76
CA GLN A 67 6.36 -4.15 -5.17
C GLN A 67 7.58 -3.53 -4.48
N GLU A 68 8.17 -2.49 -5.07
CA GLU A 68 9.26 -1.71 -4.48
C GLU A 68 8.79 -0.94 -3.25
N LEU A 69 7.67 -0.23 -3.35
CA LEU A 69 7.04 0.49 -2.23
C LEU A 69 6.66 -0.45 -1.09
N GLY A 70 6.26 -1.67 -1.42
CA GLY A 70 5.93 -2.71 -0.45
C GLY A 70 7.14 -3.45 0.15
N ALA A 71 8.35 -2.88 0.06
CA ALA A 71 9.59 -3.44 0.62
C ALA A 71 9.89 -4.87 0.14
N GLY A 72 9.77 -5.12 -1.17
CA GLY A 72 10.24 -6.37 -1.78
C GLY A 72 9.41 -7.62 -1.44
N ASN A 73 8.15 -7.45 -1.00
CA ASN A 73 7.30 -8.60 -0.75
C ASN A 73 7.10 -9.43 -2.04
N PRO A 74 6.97 -10.76 -1.95
CA PRO A 74 6.94 -11.63 -3.12
C PRO A 74 5.83 -11.24 -4.10
N LYS A 75 6.08 -11.32 -5.41
CA LYS A 75 5.10 -11.03 -6.48
C LYS A 75 3.76 -11.74 -6.28
N ARG A 76 3.79 -12.92 -5.65
CA ARG A 76 2.61 -13.70 -5.22
C ARG A 76 1.62 -12.88 -4.39
N TRP A 77 2.11 -12.02 -3.50
CA TRP A 77 1.28 -11.23 -2.60
C TRP A 77 0.51 -10.14 -3.35
N TRP A 78 1.14 -9.51 -4.35
CA TRP A 78 0.56 -8.42 -5.12
C TRP A 78 -0.42 -8.88 -6.20
N ARG A 79 -0.28 -10.12 -6.71
CA ARG A 79 -1.22 -10.72 -7.68
C ARG A 79 -2.68 -10.66 -7.23
N ARG A 80 -2.93 -10.67 -5.91
CA ARG A 80 -4.27 -10.52 -5.33
C ARG A 80 -4.93 -9.18 -5.64
N TYR A 81 -4.20 -8.16 -6.09
CA TYR A 81 -4.78 -6.85 -6.42
C TYR A 81 -4.82 -6.56 -7.91
N ALA A 82 -4.25 -7.43 -8.76
CA ALA A 82 -4.14 -7.17 -10.20
C ALA A 82 -5.50 -6.98 -10.89
N HIS A 83 -6.55 -7.58 -10.35
CA HIS A 83 -7.91 -7.44 -10.87
C HIS A 83 -8.56 -6.08 -10.54
N PHE A 84 -8.04 -5.31 -9.57
CA PHE A 84 -8.50 -3.95 -9.29
C PHE A 84 -7.94 -2.90 -10.28
N ALA A 85 -7.26 -3.35 -11.34
CA ALA A 85 -6.65 -2.50 -12.37
C ALA A 85 -7.37 -2.56 -13.75
N PRO A 86 -8.71 -2.51 -13.86
CA PRO A 86 -9.39 -2.59 -15.15
C PRO A 86 -9.05 -1.39 -16.06
N GLU A 87 -8.89 -0.20 -15.48
CA GLU A 87 -8.46 1.02 -16.19
C GLU A 87 -7.06 0.86 -16.83
N GLN A 88 -6.12 0.23 -16.12
CA GLN A 88 -4.77 0.00 -16.66
C GLN A 88 -4.76 -1.02 -17.81
N LEU A 89 -5.61 -2.06 -17.73
CA LEU A 89 -5.75 -3.03 -18.81
C LEU A 89 -6.36 -2.38 -20.06
N ARG A 90 -7.35 -1.49 -19.86
CA ARG A 90 -7.96 -0.73 -20.95
C ARG A 90 -6.97 0.24 -21.60
N ALA A 91 -6.27 1.04 -20.81
CA ALA A 91 -5.22 1.94 -21.32
C ALA A 91 -4.05 1.19 -21.99
N ALA A 92 -3.71 -0.02 -21.54
CA ALA A 92 -2.71 -0.86 -22.18
C ALA A 92 -3.21 -1.46 -23.51
N ALA A 93 -4.48 -1.86 -23.59
CA ALA A 93 -5.11 -2.31 -24.83
C ALA A 93 -5.24 -1.18 -25.86
N ASP A 94 -5.61 0.03 -25.42
CA ASP A 94 -5.76 1.20 -26.28
C ASP A 94 -4.44 1.61 -26.96
N LYS A 95 -3.28 1.34 -26.32
CA LYS A 95 -1.96 1.56 -26.96
C LYS A 95 -1.72 0.70 -28.19
N LEU A 96 -2.30 -0.50 -28.26
CA LEU A 96 -2.21 -1.36 -29.44
C LEU A 96 -3.13 -0.87 -30.56
N ALA A 97 -4.26 -0.25 -30.22
CA ALA A 97 -5.17 0.32 -31.21
C ALA A 97 -4.51 1.47 -31.99
N THR A 98 -3.70 2.31 -31.32
CA THR A 98 -2.96 3.41 -31.98
C THR A 98 -1.84 2.92 -32.90
N PHE A 99 -1.30 1.72 -32.67
CA PHE A 99 -0.21 1.17 -33.50
C PHE A 99 -0.72 0.49 -34.78
N SER A 100 -2.02 0.21 -34.88
CA SER A 100 -2.59 -0.49 -36.03
C SER A 100 -3.22 0.48 -37.04
N TYR A 101 -2.65 0.46 -38.25
CA TYR A 101 -3.19 0.89 -39.53
C TYR A 101 -2.97 2.36 -39.97
N ILE A 102 -1.83 2.57 -40.63
CA ILE A 102 -1.68 3.62 -41.65
C ILE A 102 -1.84 2.92 -43.02
N PRO A 103 -2.95 3.13 -43.75
CA PRO A 103 -3.06 2.61 -45.11
C PRO A 103 -2.01 3.29 -45.99
N PRO A 104 -1.31 2.53 -46.86
CA PRO A 104 -0.38 3.12 -47.82
C PRO A 104 -1.15 4.05 -48.77
N LYS A 105 -0.63 5.28 -48.97
CA LYS A 105 -1.16 6.21 -49.97
C LYS A 105 -0.93 5.63 -51.37
N SER A 106 -2.00 5.54 -52.17
CA SER A 106 -1.99 5.24 -53.61
C SER A 106 -1.31 6.33 -54.40
#